data_AF-A0A967C6H7-F1
#
_entry.id   AF-A0A967C6H7-F1
#
_cell.length_a   1.000
_cell.length_b   1.000
_cell.length_c   1.000
_cell.angle_alpha   90.00
_cell.angle_beta   90.00
_cell.angle_gamma   90.00
#
_symmetry.space_group_name_H-M   'P 1'
#
loop_
_entity.id
_entity.type
_entity.pdbx_description
1 polymer ?
#
loop_
_entity_poly.entity_id
_entity_poly.type
_entity_poly.pdbx_seq_one_letter_code
_entity_poly.pdbx_strand_id
1 'polypeptide(L)'
;MTTNHQPRYAVYYALPRESALWSMAQTWLGRDCENGARLPQPALEGWTQAEIAEVTESPRRYGFHATLKAPFPLAPGISRGELRDAVAAFAAAQQPFQAAPLTVSAIGPFLALTLSEPTPAMAALATAAVTDLDPLRAPLAEADIQRRLGNGLSSRQEELLRAWGYPYVLEEFRFHMTLTGPLAQPEKRARLQSALAAHFKAALEQPVPVQEVCLYSQDNREAPFFLAERFRFAAAATTEQGQAKS
;
A
#
# COMPACT_ATOMS: atom_id res chain seq x y z
N MET A 1 -3.59 23.92 -22.00
CA MET A 1 -2.92 22.99 -21.06
C MET A 1 -3.88 21.83 -20.84
N THR A 2 -3.72 20.74 -21.59
CA THR A 2 -4.55 19.55 -21.41
C THR A 2 -4.13 18.89 -20.10
N THR A 3 -4.97 18.99 -19.07
CA THR A 3 -4.84 18.15 -17.88
C THR A 3 -4.88 16.70 -18.37
N ASN A 4 -3.78 15.98 -18.17
CA ASN A 4 -3.63 14.62 -18.66
C ASN A 4 -4.59 13.72 -17.84
N HIS A 5 -5.80 13.51 -18.37
CA HIS A 5 -6.91 12.74 -17.79
C HIS A 5 -6.66 11.22 -17.87
N GLN A 6 -5.42 10.79 -17.65
CA GLN A 6 -5.07 9.38 -17.79
C GLN A 6 -5.29 8.66 -16.44
N PRO A 7 -6.13 7.61 -16.42
CA PRO A 7 -6.28 6.78 -15.24
C PRO A 7 -4.94 6.19 -14.81
N ARG A 8 -4.77 6.05 -13.51
CA ARG A 8 -3.62 5.40 -12.90
C ARG A 8 -4.07 4.18 -12.12
N TYR A 9 -3.25 3.16 -12.17
CA TYR A 9 -3.48 1.90 -11.49
C TYR A 9 -2.31 1.63 -10.55
N ALA A 10 -2.57 0.89 -9.49
CA ALA A 10 -1.53 0.47 -8.57
C ALA A 10 -1.85 -0.93 -8.06
N VAL A 11 -0.81 -1.69 -7.73
CA VAL A 11 -0.97 -3.01 -7.11
C VAL A 11 -0.46 -2.89 -5.68
N TYR A 12 -1.37 -3.09 -4.75
CA TYR A 12 -1.12 -2.87 -3.34
C TYR A 12 -1.44 -4.13 -2.53
N TYR A 13 -0.85 -4.20 -1.34
CA TYR A 13 -1.37 -5.04 -0.28
C TYR A 13 -2.40 -4.24 0.52
N ALA A 14 -3.57 -4.83 0.75
CA ALA A 14 -4.55 -4.35 1.71
C ALA A 14 -4.82 -5.47 2.71
N LEU A 15 -5.14 -5.11 3.95
CA LEU A 15 -5.52 -6.10 4.95
C LEU A 15 -6.80 -6.85 4.52
N PRO A 16 -7.03 -8.09 5.00
CA PRO A 16 -8.26 -8.81 4.74
C PRO A 16 -9.48 -7.96 5.13
N ARG A 17 -10.50 -7.96 4.27
CA ARG A 17 -11.72 -7.15 4.44
C ARG A 17 -12.38 -7.33 5.82
N GLU A 18 -12.42 -8.56 6.30
CA GLU A 18 -13.05 -8.92 7.58
C GLU A 18 -12.16 -8.67 8.81
N SER A 19 -10.93 -8.18 8.63
CA SER A 19 -10.02 -7.95 9.76
C SER A 19 -10.41 -6.69 10.54
N ALA A 20 -10.32 -6.76 11.87
CA ALA A 20 -10.54 -5.60 12.74
C ALA A 20 -9.61 -4.43 12.37
N LEU A 21 -8.34 -4.73 12.08
CA LEU A 21 -7.36 -3.71 11.69
C LEU A 21 -7.75 -2.97 10.40
N TRP A 22 -8.33 -3.66 9.41
CA TRP A 22 -8.84 -3.03 8.19
C TRP A 22 -9.92 -2.00 8.52
N SER A 23 -10.94 -2.40 9.28
CA SER A 23 -12.04 -1.50 9.67
C SER A 23 -11.56 -0.30 10.47
N MET A 24 -10.68 -0.53 11.46
CA MET A 24 -10.08 0.55 12.26
C MET A 24 -9.27 1.52 11.40
N ALA A 25 -8.48 1.01 10.46
CA ALA A 25 -7.64 1.85 9.62
C ALA A 25 -8.45 2.66 8.59
N GLN A 26 -9.49 2.08 7.97
CA GLN A 26 -10.39 2.84 7.10
C GLN A 26 -11.13 3.94 7.89
N THR A 27 -11.58 3.62 9.10
CA THR A 27 -12.24 4.56 10.01
C THR A 27 -11.28 5.67 10.44
N TRP A 28 -10.03 5.34 10.77
CA TRP A 28 -8.98 6.32 11.05
C TRP A 28 -8.76 7.27 9.87
N LEU A 29 -8.66 6.75 8.64
CA LEU A 29 -8.57 7.60 7.45
C LEU A 29 -9.87 8.35 7.14
N GLY A 30 -11.01 7.96 7.70
CA GLY A 30 -12.30 8.60 7.49
C GLY A 30 -12.93 8.31 6.12
N ARG A 31 -12.49 7.26 5.43
CA ARG A 31 -13.03 6.85 4.12
C ARG A 31 -12.86 5.35 3.89
N ASP A 32 -13.92 4.71 3.43
CA ASP A 32 -13.87 3.38 2.84
C ASP A 32 -13.38 3.48 1.39
N CYS A 33 -12.25 2.85 1.06
CA CYS A 33 -11.67 2.92 -0.27
C CYS A 33 -12.29 1.94 -1.28
N GLU A 34 -13.15 1.02 -0.86
CA GLU A 34 -13.85 0.10 -1.78
C GLU A 34 -15.10 0.74 -2.38
N ASN A 35 -15.84 1.53 -1.59
CA ASN A 35 -17.11 2.15 -2.03
C ASN A 35 -17.10 3.69 -1.96
N GLY A 36 -16.08 4.31 -1.36
CA GLY A 36 -15.95 5.76 -1.25
C GLY A 36 -16.73 6.40 -0.11
N ALA A 37 -17.42 5.61 0.73
CA ALA A 37 -18.20 6.12 1.85
C ALA A 37 -17.31 6.89 2.83
N ARG A 38 -17.82 8.01 3.34
CA ARG A 38 -17.20 8.73 4.46
C ARG A 38 -17.45 7.96 5.74
N LEU A 39 -16.40 7.77 6.52
CA LEU A 39 -16.49 7.08 7.82
C LEU A 39 -16.25 8.10 8.94
N PRO A 40 -16.98 8.01 10.06
CA PRO A 40 -16.73 8.87 11.21
C PRO A 40 -15.37 8.52 11.82
N GLN A 41 -14.45 9.49 11.86
CA GLN A 41 -13.12 9.28 12.43
C GLN A 41 -13.19 9.11 13.95
N PRO A 42 -12.28 8.32 14.55
CA PRO A 42 -12.34 8.05 15.98
C PRO A 42 -12.02 9.30 16.81
N ALA A 43 -12.53 9.35 18.04
CA ALA A 43 -12.03 10.29 19.03
C ALA A 43 -10.70 9.76 19.60
N LEU A 44 -9.66 10.60 19.58
CA LEU A 44 -8.40 10.33 20.27
C LEU A 44 -8.19 11.38 21.35
N GLU A 45 -7.86 10.94 22.56
CA GLU A 45 -7.61 11.84 23.68
C GLU A 45 -6.50 12.85 23.34
N GLY A 46 -6.76 14.14 23.60
CA GLY A 46 -5.82 15.22 23.31
C GLY A 46 -5.74 15.64 21.83
N TRP A 47 -6.62 15.12 20.97
CA TRP A 47 -6.71 15.47 19.55
C TRP A 47 -8.12 15.90 19.17
N THR A 48 -8.22 17.05 18.50
CA THR A 48 -9.49 17.49 17.93
C THR A 48 -9.82 16.72 16.66
N GLN A 49 -11.11 16.66 16.30
CA GLN A 49 -11.53 16.05 15.02
C GLN A 49 -10.94 16.79 13.81
N ALA A 50 -10.74 18.11 13.91
CA ALA A 50 -10.12 18.89 12.84
C ALA A 50 -8.65 18.50 12.62
N GLU A 51 -7.88 18.32 13.71
CA GLU A 51 -6.49 17.85 13.61
C GLU A 51 -6.41 16.43 13.03
N ILE A 52 -7.29 15.52 13.45
CA ILE A 52 -7.34 14.17 12.87
C ILE A 52 -7.67 14.24 11.38
N ALA A 53 -8.64 15.07 10.99
CA ALA A 53 -9.05 15.22 9.60
C ALA A 53 -7.93 15.79 8.72
N GLU A 54 -7.16 16.74 9.24
CA GLU A 54 -6.00 17.37 8.60
C GLU A 54 -4.87 16.35 8.41
N VAL A 55 -4.43 15.68 9.48
CA VAL A 55 -3.27 14.77 9.41
C VAL A 55 -3.55 13.53 8.56
N THR A 56 -4.81 13.20 8.31
CA THR A 56 -5.21 12.05 7.48
C THR A 56 -5.59 12.43 6.05
N GLU A 57 -5.60 13.72 5.69
CA GLU A 57 -6.09 14.20 4.39
C GLU A 57 -5.39 13.52 3.21
N SER A 58 -4.05 13.54 3.20
CA SER A 58 -3.25 12.94 2.12
C SER A 58 -3.45 11.42 2.00
N PRO A 59 -3.23 10.59 3.05
CA PRO A 59 -3.43 9.14 2.94
C PRO A 59 -4.88 8.74 2.66
N ARG A 60 -5.88 9.49 3.14
CA ARG A 60 -7.32 9.25 2.84
C ARG A 60 -7.59 9.21 1.33
N ARG A 61 -6.89 10.02 0.54
CA ARG A 61 -7.06 10.05 -0.93
C ARG A 61 -6.56 8.77 -1.60
N TYR A 62 -5.58 8.09 -1.03
CA TYR A 62 -5.03 6.85 -1.58
C TYR A 62 -5.76 5.60 -1.07
N GLY A 63 -6.47 5.72 0.07
CA GLY A 63 -7.04 4.59 0.79
C GLY A 63 -5.97 3.85 1.60
N PHE A 64 -6.38 3.06 2.59
CA PHE A 64 -5.44 2.34 3.43
C PHE A 64 -4.81 1.17 2.65
N HIS A 65 -3.47 1.11 2.60
CA HIS A 65 -2.74 0.10 1.80
C HIS A 65 -1.24 0.11 2.13
N ALA A 66 -0.52 -0.93 1.72
CA ALA A 66 0.93 -0.92 1.51
C ALA A 66 1.23 -1.03 0.00
N THR A 67 2.18 -0.22 -0.47
CA THR A 67 2.54 -0.21 -1.91
C THR A 67 3.39 -1.43 -2.27
N LEU A 68 2.96 -2.24 -3.25
CA LEU A 68 3.80 -3.29 -3.87
C LEU A 68 4.32 -2.82 -5.24
N LYS A 69 3.43 -2.26 -6.08
CA LYS A 69 3.76 -1.52 -7.30
C LYS A 69 3.11 -0.14 -7.23
N ALA A 70 3.94 0.90 -7.26
CA ALA A 70 3.50 2.29 -7.18
C ALA A 70 2.60 2.70 -8.35
N PRO A 71 1.76 3.74 -8.22
CA PRO A 71 0.84 4.15 -9.27
C PRO A 71 1.47 4.39 -10.64
N PHE A 72 0.87 3.80 -11.67
CA PHE A 72 1.31 3.90 -13.06
C PHE A 72 0.14 4.08 -14.04
N PRO A 73 0.32 4.84 -15.12
CA PRO A 73 -0.56 4.77 -16.29
C PRO A 73 -0.30 3.48 -17.08
N LEU A 74 -1.32 2.96 -17.77
CA LEU A 74 -1.16 1.80 -18.64
C LEU A 74 -0.33 2.11 -19.88
N ALA A 75 0.47 1.13 -20.32
CA ALA A 75 1.20 1.23 -21.58
C ALA A 75 0.23 1.36 -22.77
N PRO A 76 0.64 2.02 -23.88
CA PRO A 76 -0.17 2.10 -25.08
C PRO A 76 -0.59 0.70 -25.57
N GLY A 77 -1.88 0.54 -25.86
CA GLY A 77 -2.45 -0.72 -26.34
C GLY A 77 -2.88 -1.70 -25.24
N ILE A 78 -2.53 -1.46 -23.97
CA ILE A 78 -2.97 -2.30 -22.85
C ILE A 78 -4.32 -1.80 -22.33
N SER A 79 -5.30 -2.69 -22.35
CA SER A 79 -6.63 -2.49 -21.81
C SER A 79 -6.69 -2.72 -20.30
N ARG A 80 -7.74 -2.20 -19.65
CA ARG A 80 -8.05 -2.51 -18.25
C ARG A 80 -8.33 -4.00 -18.02
N GLY A 81 -8.85 -4.71 -19.03
CA GLY A 81 -9.08 -6.15 -18.96
C GLY A 81 -7.77 -6.92 -18.88
N GLU A 82 -6.82 -6.60 -19.75
CA GLU A 82 -5.48 -7.22 -19.74
C GLU A 82 -4.71 -6.92 -18.45
N LEU A 83 -4.85 -5.71 -17.90
CA LEU A 83 -4.32 -5.38 -16.57
C LEU A 83 -4.89 -6.31 -15.49
N ARG A 84 -6.23 -6.46 -15.44
CA ARG A 84 -6.90 -7.33 -14.47
C ARG A 84 -6.40 -8.77 -14.60
N ASP A 85 -6.35 -9.29 -15.81
CA ASP A 85 -5.96 -10.68 -16.08
C ASP A 85 -4.49 -10.93 -15.73
N ALA A 86 -3.60 -9.97 -16.01
CA ALA A 86 -2.20 -10.04 -15.61
C ALA A 86 -2.02 -10.02 -14.08
N VAL A 87 -2.79 -9.18 -13.36
CA VAL A 87 -2.76 -9.15 -11.88
C VAL A 87 -3.34 -10.44 -11.30
N ALA A 88 -4.39 -11.00 -11.91
CA ALA A 88 -4.96 -12.29 -11.51
C ALA A 88 -3.95 -13.44 -11.70
N ALA A 89 -3.27 -13.49 -12.85
CA ALA A 89 -2.23 -14.47 -13.12
C ALA A 89 -1.04 -14.32 -12.16
N PHE A 90 -0.61 -13.08 -11.90
CA PHE A 90 0.42 -12.79 -10.90
C PHE A 90 0.04 -13.31 -9.51
N ALA A 91 -1.19 -13.02 -9.06
CA ALA A 91 -1.69 -13.47 -7.76
C ALA A 91 -1.74 -15.00 -7.67
N ALA A 92 -2.22 -15.68 -8.72
CA ALA A 92 -2.28 -17.14 -8.78
C ALA A 92 -0.90 -17.82 -8.71
N ALA A 93 0.17 -17.12 -9.08
CA ALA A 93 1.54 -17.63 -8.96
C ALA A 93 2.14 -17.47 -7.55
N GLN A 94 1.51 -16.68 -6.67
CA GLN A 94 1.98 -16.46 -5.30
C GLN A 94 1.45 -17.53 -4.33
N GLN A 95 2.17 -17.72 -3.23
CA GLN A 95 1.74 -18.54 -2.09
C GLN A 95 1.39 -17.65 -0.88
N PRO A 96 0.31 -17.95 -0.14
CA PRO A 96 -0.01 -17.27 1.11
C PRO A 96 1.10 -17.42 2.14
N PHE A 97 1.32 -16.36 2.94
CA PHE A 97 2.25 -16.38 4.05
C PHE A 97 1.77 -15.48 5.20
N GLN A 98 2.42 -15.62 6.35
CA GLN A 98 2.25 -14.73 7.49
C GLN A 98 3.45 -13.79 7.56
N ALA A 99 3.21 -12.49 7.57
CA ALA A 99 4.23 -11.49 7.86
C ALA A 99 4.25 -11.17 9.35
N ALA A 100 5.34 -10.56 9.79
CA ALA A 100 5.49 -10.11 11.17
C ALA A 100 4.31 -9.20 11.61
N PRO A 101 3.98 -9.17 12.91
CA PRO A 101 3.03 -8.22 13.45
C PRO A 101 3.38 -6.77 13.09
N LEU A 102 2.40 -5.88 13.18
CA LEU A 102 2.58 -4.48 12.83
C LEU A 102 2.88 -3.62 14.07
N THR A 103 3.55 -2.50 13.85
CA THR A 103 3.76 -1.48 14.88
C THR A 103 3.58 -0.09 14.28
N VAL A 104 3.22 0.88 15.11
CA VAL A 104 3.13 2.29 14.70
C VAL A 104 4.53 2.90 14.73
N SER A 105 5.03 3.25 13.55
CA SER A 105 6.37 3.80 13.35
C SER A 105 6.33 5.17 12.68
N ALA A 106 7.35 5.98 12.96
CA ALA A 106 7.63 7.18 12.19
C ALA A 106 8.55 6.85 11.00
N ILE A 107 8.17 7.29 9.81
CA ILE A 107 9.01 7.24 8.60
C ILE A 107 9.24 8.69 8.18
N GLY A 108 10.41 9.23 8.50
CA GLY A 108 10.68 10.65 8.34
C GLY A 108 9.62 11.50 9.07
N PRO A 109 8.85 12.35 8.37
CA PRO A 109 7.90 13.23 9.01
C PRO A 109 6.52 12.60 9.27
N PHE A 110 6.20 11.39 8.79
CA PHE A 110 4.85 10.83 8.90
C PHE A 110 4.80 9.53 9.71
N LEU A 111 3.60 9.12 10.10
CA LEU A 111 3.35 7.88 10.83
C LEU A 111 2.72 6.82 9.91
N ALA A 112 3.10 5.57 10.12
CA ALA A 112 2.60 4.42 9.37
C ALA A 112 2.60 3.15 10.24
N LEU A 113 1.83 2.15 9.83
CA LEU A 113 2.04 0.78 10.30
C LEU A 113 3.20 0.15 9.54
N THR A 114 4.18 -0.40 10.25
CA THR A 114 5.31 -1.14 9.67
C THR A 114 5.40 -2.52 10.26
N LEU A 115 6.01 -3.47 9.55
CA LEU A 115 6.35 -4.77 10.13
C LEU A 115 7.30 -4.58 11.33
N SER A 116 7.08 -5.32 12.41
CA SER A 116 7.92 -5.29 13.61
C SER A 116 9.32 -5.85 13.36
N GLU A 117 9.45 -6.73 12.37
CA GLU A 117 10.70 -7.32 11.92
C GLU A 117 10.68 -7.59 10.41
N PRO A 118 11.85 -7.72 9.75
CA PRO A 118 11.91 -8.05 8.33
C PRO A 118 11.17 -9.35 8.01
N THR A 119 10.32 -9.31 6.98
CA THR A 119 9.67 -10.51 6.43
C THR A 119 10.18 -10.72 5.00
N PRO A 120 11.12 -11.66 4.75
CA PRO A 120 11.67 -11.90 3.41
C PRO A 120 10.63 -12.19 2.34
N ALA A 121 9.56 -12.95 2.69
CA ALA A 121 8.46 -13.24 1.78
C ALA A 121 7.71 -11.97 1.31
N MET A 122 7.60 -10.93 2.16
CA MET A 122 7.01 -9.65 1.78
C MET A 122 7.90 -8.88 0.80
N ALA A 123 9.21 -8.87 1.03
CA ALA A 123 10.17 -8.25 0.11
C ALA A 123 10.21 -8.97 -1.25
N ALA A 124 10.11 -10.30 -1.26
CA ALA A 124 10.00 -11.10 -2.46
C ALA A 124 8.70 -10.80 -3.22
N LEU A 125 7.55 -10.72 -2.53
CA LEU A 125 6.26 -10.35 -3.14
C LEU A 125 6.33 -8.96 -3.79
N ALA A 126 6.90 -7.97 -3.09
CA ALA A 126 7.04 -6.62 -3.63
C ALA A 126 7.98 -6.58 -4.85
N THR A 127 9.07 -7.35 -4.81
CA THR A 127 10.00 -7.50 -5.94
C THR A 127 9.27 -8.08 -7.16
N ALA A 128 8.57 -9.20 -6.98
CA ALA A 128 7.83 -9.85 -8.06
C ALA A 128 6.73 -8.94 -8.62
N ALA A 129 6.00 -8.22 -7.77
CA ALA A 129 4.99 -7.26 -8.23
C ALA A 129 5.60 -6.14 -9.09
N VAL A 130 6.81 -5.68 -8.76
CA VAL A 130 7.52 -4.66 -9.56
C VAL A 130 7.96 -5.24 -10.90
N THR A 131 8.63 -6.40 -10.89
CA THR A 131 9.25 -7.00 -12.07
C THR A 131 8.25 -7.57 -13.05
N ASP A 132 7.28 -8.35 -12.56
CA ASP A 132 6.42 -9.19 -13.42
C ASP A 132 5.31 -8.36 -14.07
N LEU A 133 4.89 -7.29 -13.40
CA LEU A 133 3.85 -6.37 -13.87
C LEU A 133 4.42 -5.11 -14.53
N ASP A 134 5.75 -4.99 -14.68
CA ASP A 134 6.34 -3.82 -15.35
C ASP A 134 5.94 -3.64 -16.81
N PRO A 135 5.76 -4.71 -17.62
CA PRO A 135 5.28 -4.56 -19.00
C PRO A 135 3.92 -3.83 -19.11
N LEU A 136 3.14 -3.76 -18.02
CA LEU A 136 1.82 -3.13 -18.01
C LEU A 136 1.87 -1.60 -17.94
N ARG A 137 2.98 -0.99 -17.48
CA ARG A 137 3.04 0.47 -17.32
C ARG A 137 3.55 1.16 -18.57
N ALA A 138 3.05 2.37 -18.81
CA ALA A 138 3.73 3.28 -19.72
C ALA A 138 5.07 3.73 -19.11
N PRO A 139 6.08 4.03 -19.96
CA PRO A 139 7.27 4.74 -19.53
C PRO A 139 6.91 6.06 -18.82
N LEU A 140 7.71 6.47 -17.84
CA LEU A 140 7.54 7.78 -17.23
C LEU A 140 7.85 8.88 -18.25
N ALA A 141 7.04 9.94 -18.25
CA ALA A 141 7.38 11.15 -18.97
C ALA A 141 8.63 11.81 -18.34
N GLU A 142 9.49 12.40 -19.18
CA GLU A 142 10.74 13.02 -18.71
C GLU A 142 10.50 14.08 -17.63
N ALA A 143 9.43 14.88 -17.75
CA ALA A 143 9.05 15.85 -16.73
C ALA A 143 8.71 15.21 -15.36
N ASP A 144 8.12 14.02 -15.36
CA ASP A 144 7.82 13.27 -14.13
C ASP A 144 9.09 12.67 -13.51
N ILE A 145 10.08 12.29 -14.33
CA ILE A 145 11.42 11.86 -13.88
C ILE A 145 12.15 13.03 -13.24
N GLN A 146 12.28 14.16 -13.95
CA GLN A 146 13.01 15.34 -13.46
C GLN A 146 12.42 15.89 -12.15
N ARG A 147 11.09 15.94 -12.03
CA ARG A 147 10.43 16.33 -10.77
C ARG A 147 10.83 15.43 -9.60
N ARG A 148 10.97 14.12 -9.82
CA ARG A 148 11.33 13.16 -8.76
C ARG A 148 12.83 13.20 -8.43
N LEU A 149 13.69 13.39 -9.43
CA LEU A 149 15.14 13.57 -9.22
C LEU A 149 15.43 14.79 -8.34
N GLY A 150 14.67 15.88 -8.51
CA GLY A 150 14.79 17.09 -7.70
C GLY A 150 14.50 16.93 -6.20
N ASN A 151 14.07 15.75 -5.73
CA ASN A 151 13.74 15.48 -4.32
C ASN A 151 14.92 14.89 -3.53
N GLY A 152 16.14 14.92 -4.05
CA GLY A 152 17.34 14.45 -3.33
C GLY A 152 17.45 12.93 -3.25
N LEU A 153 17.21 12.24 -4.37
CA LEU A 153 17.40 10.79 -4.47
C LEU A 153 18.89 10.42 -4.42
N SER A 154 19.21 9.25 -3.86
CA SER A 154 20.54 8.67 -4.02
C SER A 154 20.76 8.21 -5.47
N SER A 155 22.01 8.07 -5.92
CA SER A 155 22.30 7.57 -7.27
C SER A 155 21.59 6.24 -7.56
N ARG A 156 21.50 5.36 -6.56
CA ARG A 156 20.79 4.09 -6.71
C ARG A 156 19.28 4.26 -6.88
N GLN A 157 18.67 5.16 -6.10
CA GLN A 157 17.25 5.50 -6.23
C GLN A 157 16.93 6.15 -7.58
N GLU A 158 17.86 6.90 -8.17
CA GLU A 158 17.70 7.43 -9.53
C GLU A 158 17.70 6.34 -10.59
N GLU A 159 18.60 5.35 -10.48
CA GLU A 159 18.62 4.18 -11.36
C GLU A 159 17.30 3.40 -11.28
N LEU A 160 16.82 3.14 -10.05
CA LEU A 160 15.55 2.46 -9.82
C LEU A 160 14.36 3.26 -10.37
N LEU A 161 14.36 4.58 -10.22
CA LEU A 161 13.34 5.45 -10.79
C LEU A 161 13.30 5.33 -12.32
N ARG A 162 14.46 5.33 -12.98
CA ARG A 162 14.54 5.21 -14.44
C ARG A 162 14.12 3.83 -14.91
N ALA A 163 14.54 2.78 -14.21
CA ALA A 163 14.24 1.40 -14.56
C ALA A 163 12.77 1.02 -14.32
N TRP A 164 12.20 1.40 -13.16
CA TRP A 164 10.92 0.88 -12.66
C TRP A 164 9.84 1.94 -12.48
N GLY A 165 10.15 3.21 -12.71
CA GLY A 165 9.21 4.32 -12.54
C GLY A 165 8.97 4.75 -11.09
N TYR A 166 9.68 4.15 -10.11
CA TYR A 166 9.59 4.49 -8.70
C TYR A 166 10.92 4.21 -7.98
N PRO A 167 11.42 5.12 -7.11
CA PRO A 167 12.74 4.98 -6.51
C PRO A 167 12.81 4.02 -5.30
N TYR A 168 11.68 3.73 -4.65
CA TYR A 168 11.64 2.93 -3.43
C TYR A 168 11.14 1.51 -3.69
N VAL A 169 11.79 0.82 -4.62
CA VAL A 169 11.49 -0.56 -5.05
C VAL A 169 12.70 -1.47 -4.82
N LEU A 170 12.51 -2.79 -4.97
CA LEU A 170 13.57 -3.79 -4.84
C LEU A 170 14.32 -3.64 -3.50
N GLU A 171 15.63 -3.42 -3.51
CA GLU A 171 16.43 -3.23 -2.29
C GLU A 171 16.08 -1.97 -1.48
N GLU A 172 15.40 -0.98 -2.08
CA GLU A 172 14.90 0.21 -1.40
C GLU A 172 13.46 0.02 -0.87
N PHE A 173 12.85 -1.16 -1.10
CA PHE A 173 11.50 -1.45 -0.62
C PHE A 173 11.44 -1.45 0.91
N ARG A 174 10.45 -0.75 1.45
CA ARG A 174 10.11 -0.76 2.87
C ARG A 174 8.61 -0.90 3.04
N PHE A 175 8.17 -1.99 3.65
CA PHE A 175 6.75 -2.18 3.94
C PHE A 175 6.26 -1.09 4.91
N HIS A 176 5.21 -0.39 4.50
CA HIS A 176 4.49 0.53 5.37
C HIS A 176 3.06 0.76 4.88
N MET A 177 2.14 1.00 5.82
CA MET A 177 0.77 1.44 5.55
C MET A 177 0.53 2.80 6.19
N THR A 178 0.45 3.84 5.38
CA THR A 178 0.48 5.23 5.84
C THR A 178 -0.76 5.59 6.67
N LEU A 179 -0.53 6.12 7.88
CA LEU A 179 -1.58 6.61 8.78
C LEU A 179 -1.75 8.12 8.70
N THR A 180 -0.68 8.87 8.44
CA THR A 180 -0.72 10.34 8.39
C THR A 180 0.03 10.92 7.21
N GLY A 181 -0.27 12.16 6.85
CA GLY A 181 0.64 13.03 6.11
C GLY A 181 1.82 13.49 6.98
N PRO A 182 2.66 14.40 6.45
CA PRO A 182 3.80 14.96 7.17
C PRO A 182 3.37 15.71 8.45
N LEU A 183 4.05 15.40 9.55
CA LEU A 183 3.94 16.01 10.86
C LEU A 183 5.30 16.61 11.21
N ALA A 184 5.50 17.89 10.89
CA ALA A 184 6.81 18.53 11.03
C ALA A 184 7.30 18.59 12.49
N GLN A 185 6.39 18.85 13.43
CA GLN A 185 6.71 18.99 14.86
C GLN A 185 6.98 17.62 15.50
N PRO A 186 8.21 17.33 15.96
CA PRO A 186 8.56 16.02 16.51
C PRO A 186 7.73 15.63 17.74
N GLU A 187 7.44 16.57 18.63
CA GLU A 187 6.63 16.33 19.83
C GLU A 187 5.19 15.96 19.49
N LYS A 188 4.57 16.70 18.55
CA LYS A 188 3.23 16.40 18.03
C LYS A 188 3.20 15.01 17.40
N ARG A 189 4.23 14.65 16.63
CA ARG A 189 4.37 13.33 15.99
C ARG A 189 4.53 12.22 17.03
N ALA A 190 5.38 12.39 18.04
CA ALA A 190 5.56 11.40 19.12
C ALA A 190 4.28 11.20 19.93
N ARG A 191 3.58 12.29 20.29
CA ARG A 191 2.28 12.23 20.97
C ARG A 191 1.24 11.47 20.16
N LEU A 192 1.16 11.71 18.85
CA LEU A 192 0.23 11.00 17.98
C LEU A 192 0.61 9.53 17.82
N GLN A 193 1.91 9.23 17.71
CA GLN A 193 2.40 7.86 17.61
C GLN A 193 1.97 7.04 18.82
N SER A 194 2.13 7.56 20.04
CA SER A 194 1.67 6.90 21.26
C SER A 194 0.15 6.70 21.29
N ALA A 195 -0.62 7.72 20.89
CA ALA A 195 -2.08 7.62 20.83
C ALA A 195 -2.55 6.57 19.81
N LEU A 196 -1.93 6.51 18.64
CA LEU A 196 -2.22 5.51 17.61
C LEU A 196 -1.78 4.11 18.04
N ALA A 197 -0.64 3.97 18.69
CA ALA A 197 -0.19 2.68 19.23
C ALA A 197 -1.19 2.12 20.24
N ALA A 198 -1.71 2.98 21.13
CA ALA A 198 -2.79 2.60 22.05
C ALA A 198 -4.10 2.27 21.32
N HIS A 199 -4.49 3.09 20.34
CA HIS A 199 -5.71 2.90 19.56
C HIS A 199 -5.73 1.56 18.81
N PHE A 200 -4.60 1.20 18.17
CA PHE A 200 -4.51 -0.02 17.35
C PHE A 200 -4.06 -1.27 18.13
N LYS A 201 -3.65 -1.13 19.40
CA LYS A 201 -2.95 -2.18 20.19
C LYS A 201 -3.49 -3.59 19.98
N ALA A 202 -4.78 -3.81 20.23
CA ALA A 202 -5.41 -5.13 20.17
C ALA A 202 -5.35 -5.77 18.77
N ALA A 203 -5.28 -4.96 17.72
CA ALA A 203 -5.26 -5.39 16.33
C ALA A 203 -3.83 -5.53 15.75
N LEU A 204 -2.79 -5.11 16.48
CA LEU A 204 -1.39 -5.14 16.04
C LEU A 204 -0.60 -6.35 16.56
N GLU A 205 -1.13 -7.09 17.55
CA GLU A 205 -0.42 -8.20 18.20
C GLU A 205 -0.35 -9.47 17.34
N GLN A 206 -1.20 -9.58 16.32
CA GLN A 206 -1.29 -10.77 15.48
C GLN A 206 -0.38 -10.67 14.25
N PRO A 207 0.21 -11.79 13.79
CA PRO A 207 0.85 -11.85 12.48
C PRO A 207 -0.09 -11.38 11.38
N VAL A 208 0.47 -10.76 10.34
CA VAL A 208 -0.30 -10.21 9.23
C VAL A 208 -0.50 -11.27 8.17
N PRO A 209 -1.74 -11.71 7.88
CA PRO A 209 -2.00 -12.64 6.80
C PRO A 209 -1.84 -11.96 5.44
N VAL A 210 -0.99 -12.52 4.59
CA VAL A 210 -0.78 -12.07 3.21
C VAL A 210 -1.22 -13.19 2.28
N GLN A 211 -2.43 -13.02 1.73
CA GLN A 211 -3.12 -14.04 0.95
C GLN A 211 -3.75 -13.49 -0.33
N GLU A 212 -3.57 -12.20 -0.58
CA GLU A 212 -4.12 -11.49 -1.74
C GLU A 212 -3.31 -10.24 -2.03
N VAL A 213 -3.35 -9.82 -3.31
CA VAL A 213 -3.00 -8.46 -3.72
C VAL A 213 -4.26 -7.76 -4.24
N CYS A 214 -4.23 -6.43 -4.22
CA CYS A 214 -5.36 -5.61 -4.58
C CYS A 214 -5.00 -4.68 -5.74
N LEU A 215 -5.87 -4.63 -6.75
CA LEU A 215 -5.79 -3.63 -7.80
C LEU A 215 -6.53 -2.37 -7.33
N TYR A 216 -5.80 -1.26 -7.28
CA TYR A 216 -6.35 0.06 -7.04
C TYR A 216 -6.38 0.85 -8.34
N SER A 217 -7.38 1.70 -8.49
CA SER A 217 -7.56 2.57 -9.66
C SER A 217 -7.86 3.99 -9.24
N GLN A 218 -7.43 4.95 -10.05
CA GLN A 218 -7.70 6.36 -9.87
C GLN A 218 -7.95 6.98 -11.24
N ASP A 219 -9.14 7.55 -11.43
CA ASP A 219 -9.56 8.09 -12.73
C ASP A 219 -8.66 9.23 -13.21
N ASN A 220 -8.24 10.11 -12.31
CA ASN A 220 -7.30 11.20 -12.57
C ASN A 220 -6.60 11.64 -11.28
N ARG A 221 -5.57 12.48 -11.38
CA ARG A 221 -4.73 12.87 -10.22
C ARG A 221 -5.48 13.64 -9.11
N GLU A 222 -6.65 14.20 -9.41
CA GLU A 222 -7.49 14.94 -8.47
C GLU A 222 -8.48 14.03 -7.74
N ALA A 223 -8.96 12.97 -8.40
CA ALA A 223 -9.82 11.94 -7.82
C ALA A 223 -9.09 11.10 -6.74
N PRO A 224 -9.81 10.49 -5.78
CA PRO A 224 -9.23 9.51 -4.88
C PRO A 224 -8.98 8.17 -5.59
N PHE A 225 -8.07 7.37 -5.06
CA PHE A 225 -7.96 5.96 -5.42
C PHE A 225 -9.11 5.15 -4.81
N PHE A 226 -9.53 4.13 -5.55
CA PHE A 226 -10.45 3.09 -5.10
C PHE A 226 -9.78 1.72 -5.20
N LEU A 227 -10.02 0.87 -4.21
CA LEU A 227 -9.74 -0.55 -4.32
C LEU A 227 -10.78 -1.15 -5.27
N ALA A 228 -10.35 -1.52 -6.47
CA ALA A 228 -11.22 -2.01 -7.54
C ALA A 228 -11.48 -3.51 -7.42
N GLU A 229 -10.45 -4.30 -7.09
CA GLU A 229 -10.55 -5.76 -7.03
C GLU A 229 -9.47 -6.37 -6.12
N ARG A 230 -9.79 -7.51 -5.49
CA ARG A 230 -8.89 -8.30 -4.65
C ARG A 230 -8.62 -9.64 -5.34
N PHE A 231 -7.35 -10.02 -5.50
CA PHE A 231 -6.92 -11.24 -6.16
C PHE A 231 -6.25 -12.17 -5.16
N ARG A 232 -6.89 -13.30 -4.88
CA ARG A 232 -6.39 -14.32 -3.95
C ARG A 232 -5.17 -15.05 -4.52
N PHE A 233 -4.25 -15.38 -3.64
CA PHE A 233 -3.13 -16.26 -3.95
C PHE A 233 -3.61 -17.71 -4.10
N ALA A 234 -2.83 -18.54 -4.80
CA ALA A 234 -3.12 -19.96 -4.89
C ALA A 234 -3.08 -20.58 -3.49
N ALA A 235 -4.09 -21.40 -3.15
CA ALA A 235 -4.04 -22.17 -1.92
C ALA A 235 -2.81 -23.09 -1.94
N ALA A 236 -2.09 -23.20 -0.82
CA ALA A 236 -1.09 -24.23 -0.68
C ALA A 236 -1.76 -25.59 -0.88
N ALA A 237 -1.23 -26.42 -1.79
CA ALA A 237 -1.71 -27.78 -1.93
C ALA A 237 -1.53 -28.49 -0.59
N THR A 238 -2.64 -28.86 0.06
CA THR A 238 -2.60 -29.71 1.25
C THR A 238 -2.05 -31.06 0.84
N THR A 239 -0.76 -31.29 1.10
CA THR A 239 -0.19 -32.63 1.03
C THR A 239 -0.73 -33.40 2.23
N GLU A 240 -1.89 -34.04 2.06
CA GLU A 240 -2.33 -35.08 2.98
C GLU A 240 -1.31 -36.22 2.93
N GLN A 241 -0.37 -36.21 3.89
CA GLN A 241 0.43 -37.41 4.17
C GLN A 241 -0.52 -38.45 4.76
N GLY A 242 -1.01 -39.33 3.90
CA GLY A 242 -1.67 -40.56 4.30
C GLY A 242 -0.72 -41.36 5.19
N GLN A 243 -1.02 -41.42 6.49
CA GLN A 243 -0.49 -42.45 7.36
C GLN A 243 -1.19 -43.75 6.99
N ALA A 244 -0.51 -44.52 6.15
CA ALA A 244 -0.80 -45.92 5.92
C ALA A 244 -0.68 -46.67 7.26
N LYS A 245 -1.72 -47.43 7.56
CA LYS A 245 -1.73 -48.47 8.59
C LYS A 245 -0.57 -49.45 8.36
N SER A 246 0.20 -49.71 9.41
CA SER A 246 0.77 -51.02 9.71
C SER A 246 0.93 -51.14 11.22
#